data_AF-A0A7S2YY43-F1
#
_entry.id   AF-A0A7S2YY43-F1
#
_cell.length_a   1.000
_cell.length_b   1.000
_cell.length_c   1.000
_cell.angle_alpha   90.00
_cell.angle_beta   90.00
_cell.angle_gamma   90.00
#
_symmetry.space_group_name_H-M   'P 1'
#
loop_
_entity.id
_entity.type
_entity.pdbx_description
1 polymer ?
#
loop_
_entity_poly.entity_id
_entity_poly.type
_entity_poly.pdbx_seq_one_letter_code
_entity_poly.pdbx_strand_id
1 'polypeptide(L)'
;WTFSDLLRKVASDPLCPPRVRFATSHPRYFTRRLVDTIAELPRVCRYFHIPFQSGDDEVLRRMARGYTAQRYEDILAYVREKMPDCSITADAFVGFPGETEEQFERTC
;
A
#
# COMPACT_ATOMS: atom_id res chain seq x y z
N TRP A 1 -15.04 -12.55 7.59
CA TRP A 1 -14.99 -11.88 6.29
C TRP A 1 -13.89 -10.82 6.34
N THR A 2 -12.94 -10.90 5.41
CA THR A 2 -11.85 -9.94 5.21
C THR A 2 -12.03 -9.19 3.89
N PHE A 3 -11.27 -8.12 3.66
CA PHE A 3 -11.30 -7.44 2.36
C PHE A 3 -10.86 -8.37 1.20
N SER A 4 -9.89 -9.26 1.45
CA SER A 4 -9.50 -10.29 0.48
C SER A 4 -10.64 -11.25 0.13
N ASP A 5 -11.50 -11.59 1.11
CA ASP A 5 -12.69 -12.44 0.85
C ASP A 5 -13.70 -11.71 -0.05
N LEU A 6 -13.88 -10.41 0.17
CA LEU A 6 -14.73 -9.58 -0.68
C LEU A 6 -14.19 -9.49 -2.11
N LEU A 7 -12.88 -9.28 -2.28
CA LEU A 7 -12.25 -9.24 -3.61
C LEU A 7 -12.46 -10.54 -4.39
N ARG A 8 -12.30 -11.69 -3.73
CA ARG A 8 -12.55 -13.00 -4.35
C ARG A 8 -14.01 -13.15 -4.78
N LYS A 9 -14.94 -12.78 -3.89
CA LYS A 9 -16.38 -12.83 -4.21
C LYS A 9 -16.74 -11.94 -5.40
N VAL A 10 -16.24 -10.70 -5.43
CA VAL A 10 -16.47 -9.76 -6.55
C VAL A 10 -15.84 -10.30 -7.83
N ALA A 11 -14.62 -10.83 -7.79
CA ALA A 11 -13.96 -11.36 -8.98
C ALA A 11 -14.63 -12.64 -9.55
N SER A 12 -15.32 -13.41 -8.70
CA SER A 12 -16.09 -14.60 -9.10
C SER A 12 -17.50 -14.30 -9.62
N ASP A 13 -18.00 -13.07 -9.43
CA ASP A 13 -19.35 -12.71 -9.85
C ASP A 13 -19.46 -12.68 -11.39
N PRO A 14 -20.48 -13.32 -12.01
CA PRO A 14 -20.67 -13.29 -13.46
C PRO A 14 -20.79 -11.88 -14.04
N LEU A 15 -21.27 -10.91 -13.27
CA LEU A 15 -21.42 -9.51 -13.66
C LEU A 15 -20.16 -8.68 -13.40
N CYS A 16 -19.09 -9.29 -12.87
CA CYS A 16 -17.85 -8.58 -12.59
C CYS A 16 -17.27 -7.98 -13.88
N PRO A 17 -16.91 -6.69 -13.88
CA PRO A 17 -16.32 -6.06 -15.06
C PRO A 17 -14.98 -6.72 -15.42
N PRO A 18 -14.47 -6.50 -16.65
CA PRO A 18 -13.18 -7.04 -17.07
C PRO A 18 -12.02 -6.58 -16.20
N ARG A 19 -12.15 -5.41 -15.56
CA ARG A 19 -11.14 -4.83 -14.67
C ARG A 19 -11.79 -4.22 -13.43
N VAL A 20 -11.27 -4.59 -12.27
CA VAL A 20 -11.58 -4.01 -10.97
C VAL A 20 -10.29 -3.42 -10.41
N ARG A 21 -10.32 -2.18 -9.95
CA ARG A 21 -9.17 -1.52 -9.31
C ARG A 21 -9.54 -1.16 -7.89
N PHE A 22 -8.73 -1.60 -6.94
CA PHE A 22 -8.83 -1.16 -5.56
C PHE A 22 -8.14 0.21 -5.39
N ALA A 23 -8.79 1.12 -4.65
CA ALA A 23 -8.42 2.53 -4.64
C ALA A 23 -7.25 2.87 -3.69
N THR A 24 -7.29 2.44 -2.42
CA THR A 24 -6.25 2.83 -1.44
C THR A 24 -6.09 1.79 -0.33
N SER A 25 -4.85 1.39 -0.06
CA SER A 25 -4.50 0.62 1.13
C SER A 25 -3.69 1.49 2.09
N HIS A 26 -4.24 1.74 3.27
CA HIS A 26 -3.44 2.30 4.36
C HIS A 26 -2.38 1.25 4.79
N PRO A 27 -1.07 1.59 4.87
CA PRO A 27 0.00 0.62 5.11
C PRO A 27 -0.20 -0.24 6.37
N ARG A 28 -0.76 0.36 7.42
CA ARG A 28 -1.16 -0.33 8.67
C ARG A 28 -2.03 -1.58 8.45
N TYR A 29 -2.92 -1.58 7.46
CA TYR A 29 -3.84 -2.69 7.19
C TYR A 29 -3.39 -3.55 6.01
N PHE A 30 -2.18 -3.30 5.50
CA PHE A 30 -1.62 -4.05 4.39
C PHE A 30 -1.15 -5.43 4.87
N THR A 31 -1.66 -6.47 4.22
CA THR A 31 -1.39 -7.86 4.60
C THR A 31 -0.85 -8.64 3.41
N ARG A 32 -0.01 -9.64 3.66
CA ARG A 32 0.49 -10.55 2.61
C ARG A 32 -0.67 -11.22 1.85
N ARG A 33 -1.70 -11.64 2.58
CA ARG A 33 -2.94 -12.21 2.02
C ARG A 33 -3.61 -11.30 0.99
N LEU A 34 -3.58 -9.98 1.18
CA LEU A 34 -4.13 -9.04 0.19
C LEU A 34 -3.31 -9.07 -1.11
N VAL A 35 -1.99 -9.06 -1.01
CA VAL A 35 -1.08 -9.14 -2.17
C VAL A 35 -1.28 -10.45 -2.93
N ASP A 36 -1.28 -11.57 -2.21
CA ASP A 36 -1.48 -12.89 -2.82
C ASP A 36 -2.84 -12.98 -3.51
N THR A 37 -3.89 -12.44 -2.88
CA THR A 37 -5.23 -12.41 -3.48
C THR A 37 -5.28 -11.58 -4.76
N ILE A 38 -4.61 -10.42 -4.81
CA ILE A 38 -4.58 -9.60 -6.02
C ILE A 38 -3.73 -10.27 -7.12
N ALA A 39 -2.63 -10.94 -6.75
CA ALA A 39 -1.80 -11.67 -7.70
C ALA A 39 -2.55 -12.83 -8.38
N GLU A 40 -3.44 -13.51 -7.64
CA GLU A 40 -4.23 -14.64 -8.13
C GLU A 40 -5.47 -14.24 -8.94
N LEU A 41 -5.98 -13.02 -8.80
CA LEU A 41 -7.23 -12.59 -9.41
C LEU A 41 -6.97 -11.74 -10.67
N PRO A 42 -7.01 -12.33 -11.89
CA PRO A 42 -6.64 -11.61 -13.12
C PRO A 42 -7.56 -10.42 -13.45
N ARG A 43 -8.80 -10.42 -12.94
CA ARG A 43 -9.74 -9.30 -13.09
C ARG A 43 -9.38 -8.12 -12.18
N VAL A 44 -8.61 -8.34 -11.12
CA VAL A 44 -8.17 -7.27 -10.21
C VAL A 44 -6.85 -6.71 -10.73
N CYS A 45 -6.80 -5.39 -10.91
CA CYS A 45 -5.61 -4.74 -11.43
C CYS A 45 -4.43 -4.94 -10.48
N ARG A 46 -3.25 -5.27 -11.02
CA ARG A 46 -1.96 -5.26 -10.33
C ARG A 46 -1.52 -3.82 -10.07
N TYR A 47 -2.23 -3.19 -9.14
CA TYR A 47 -2.10 -1.79 -8.77
C TYR A 47 -2.28 -1.66 -7.27
N PHE A 48 -1.35 -0.98 -6.61
CA PHE A 48 -1.51 -0.54 -5.24
C PHE A 48 -1.25 0.95 -5.11
N HIS A 49 -2.12 1.61 -4.37
CA HIS A 49 -1.84 2.93 -3.83
C HIS A 49 -1.51 2.76 -2.34
N ILE A 50 -0.25 3.00 -1.99
CA ILE A 50 0.34 2.77 -0.68
C ILE A 50 1.04 4.07 -0.24
N PRO A 51 0.34 4.98 0.45
CA PRO A 51 0.93 6.25 0.86
C PRO A 51 1.90 6.01 2.01
N PHE A 52 3.16 6.43 1.86
CA PHE A 52 4.20 6.33 2.90
C PHE A 52 4.27 7.58 3.77
N GLN A 53 3.81 8.73 3.28
CA GLN A 53 3.67 10.01 3.97
C GLN A 53 4.98 10.67 4.43
N SER A 54 5.92 9.94 5.03
CA SER A 54 7.28 10.39 5.38
C SER A 54 8.20 9.17 5.47
N GLY A 55 9.49 9.35 5.19
CA GLY A 55 10.52 8.33 5.40
C GLY A 55 11.10 8.32 6.82
N ASP A 56 10.67 9.23 7.70
CA ASP A 56 11.16 9.31 9.07
C ASP A 56 10.17 8.74 10.10
N ASP A 57 10.64 7.79 10.92
CA ASP A 57 9.82 7.11 11.92
C ASP A 57 9.29 8.04 13.02
N GLU A 58 10.02 9.10 13.37
CA GLU A 58 9.56 10.06 14.36
C GLU A 58 8.45 10.95 13.76
N VAL A 59 8.60 11.41 12.52
CA VAL A 59 7.55 12.14 11.80
C VAL A 59 6.30 11.26 11.64
N LEU A 60 6.46 10.00 11.21
CA LEU A 60 5.35 9.04 11.08
C LEU A 60 4.62 8.80 12.41
N ARG A 61 5.37 8.72 13.52
CA ARG A 61 4.81 8.58 14.87
C ARG A 61 4.01 9.83 15.26
N ARG A 62 4.53 11.03 14.98
CA ARG A 62 3.84 12.30 15.25
C ARG A 62 2.59 12.48 14.40
N MET A 63 2.58 11.91 13.18
CA MET A 63 1.41 11.78 12.32
C MET A 63 0.42 10.68 12.74
N ALA A 64 0.70 9.93 13.82
CA ALA A 64 -0.11 8.80 14.29
C ALA A 64 -0.36 7.69 13.24
N ARG A 65 0.62 7.44 12.37
CA ARG A 65 0.47 6.47 11.27
C ARG A 65 0.47 5.00 11.71
N GLY A 66 1.19 4.68 12.79
CA GLY A 66 1.22 3.34 13.38
C GLY A 66 1.96 2.30 12.52
N TYR A 67 2.91 2.74 11.70
CA TYR A 67 3.87 1.92 10.95
C TYR A 67 5.19 2.70 10.80
N THR A 68 6.26 2.02 10.40
CA THR A 68 7.61 2.58 10.20
C THR A 68 7.98 2.61 8.71
N ALA A 69 9.02 3.36 8.36
CA ALA A 69 9.60 3.36 7.02
C ALA A 69 10.03 1.94 6.60
N GLN A 70 10.70 1.19 7.49
CA GLN A 70 11.06 -0.21 7.24
C GLN A 70 9.83 -1.08 6.92
N ARG A 71 8.73 -0.90 7.66
CA ARG A 71 7.49 -1.67 7.41
C ARG A 71 6.93 -1.36 6.02
N TYR A 72 7.04 -0.12 5.56
CA TYR A 72 6.63 0.26 4.21
C TYR A 72 7.53 -0.40 3.15
N GLU A 73 8.85 -0.39 3.33
CA GLU A 73 9.79 -1.08 2.44
C GLU A 73 9.52 -2.59 2.35
N ASP A 74 9.26 -3.25 3.49
CA ASP A 74 8.90 -4.67 3.53
C ASP A 74 7.65 -4.99 2.71
N ILE A 75 6.66 -4.07 2.74
CA ILE A 75 5.44 -4.17 1.95
C ILE A 75 5.79 -4.07 0.45
N LEU A 76 6.59 -3.09 0.05
CA LEU A 76 7.00 -2.90 -1.34
C LEU A 76 7.80 -4.09 -1.86
N ALA A 77 8.75 -4.60 -1.06
CA ALA A 77 9.54 -5.78 -1.39
C ALA A 77 8.64 -6.98 -1.67
N TYR A 78 7.64 -7.23 -0.81
CA TYR A 78 6.72 -8.35 -1.00
C TYR A 78 5.81 -8.18 -2.23
N VAL A 79 5.33 -6.96 -2.49
CA VAL A 79 4.55 -6.67 -3.71
C VAL A 79 5.40 -6.95 -4.95
N ARG A 80 6.65 -6.49 -4.97
CA ARG A 80 7.56 -6.69 -6.11
C ARG A 80 7.96 -8.16 -6.28
N GLU A 81 8.11 -8.92 -5.20
CA GLU A 81 8.35 -10.37 -5.25
C GLU A 81 7.20 -11.10 -5.95
N LYS A 82 5.94 -10.78 -5.60
CA LYS A 82 4.75 -11.47 -6.13
C LYS A 82 4.29 -10.95 -7.49
N MET A 83 4.44 -9.66 -7.73
CA MET A 83 3.99 -8.96 -8.93
C MET A 83 5.05 -7.93 -9.34
N PRO A 84 6.13 -8.36 -10.02
CA PRO A 84 7.22 -7.48 -10.43
C PRO A 84 6.75 -6.27 -11.25
N ASP A 85 5.72 -6.47 -12.07
CA ASP A 85 5.09 -5.51 -12.97
C ASP A 85 3.99 -4.65 -12.30
N CYS A 86 3.75 -4.81 -11.00
CA CYS A 86 2.71 -4.07 -10.30
C CYS A 86 2.95 -2.55 -10.35
N SER A 87 1.92 -1.78 -10.68
CA SER A 87 1.97 -0.33 -10.51
C SER A 87 1.83 0.03 -9.03
N ILE A 88 2.69 0.90 -8.52
CA ILE A 88 2.65 1.38 -7.14
C ILE A 88 2.62 2.90 -7.18
N THR A 89 1.65 3.49 -6.48
CA THR A 89 1.56 4.93 -6.30
C THR A 89 1.56 5.24 -4.80
N ALA A 90 1.97 6.45 -4.44
CA ALA A 90 2.06 6.86 -3.05
C ALA A 90 1.89 8.38 -2.94
N ASP A 91 1.52 8.82 -1.74
CA ASP A 91 1.51 10.23 -1.35
C ASP A 91 2.59 10.44 -0.27
N ALA A 92 3.24 11.60 -0.34
CA ALA A 92 4.21 12.10 0.63
C ALA A 92 3.78 13.49 1.12
N PHE A 93 4.11 13.80 2.38
CA PHE A 93 3.96 15.12 2.96
C PHE A 93 5.34 15.68 3.28
N VAL A 94 5.55 16.95 2.95
CA VAL A 94 6.76 17.71 3.28
C VAL A 94 6.37 18.93 4.11
N GLY A 95 7.27 19.40 4.95
CA GLY A 95 7.02 20.53 5.85
C GLY A 95 6.05 20.19 6.98
N PHE A 96 6.09 18.95 7.51
CA PHE A 96 5.30 18.61 8.69
C PHE A 96 5.68 19.54 9.86
N PRO A 97 4.75 20.02 10.71
CA PRO A 97 5.09 20.99 11.75
C PRO A 97 6.23 20.51 12.63
N GLY A 98 7.38 21.19 12.62
CA GLY A 98 8.59 20.79 13.35
C GLY A 98 9.36 19.61 12.74
N GLU A 99 9.22 19.36 11.43
CA GLU A 99 10.14 18.52 10.64
C GLU A 99 11.49 19.22 10.51
N THR A 100 12.58 18.48 10.77
CA THR A 100 13.94 18.97 10.57
C THR A 100 14.43 18.64 9.17
N GLU A 101 15.50 19.33 8.73
CA GLU A 101 16.15 19.02 7.45
C GLU A 101 16.57 17.55 7.35
N GLU A 102 17.10 16.96 8.43
CA GLU A 102 17.49 15.55 8.45
C GLU A 102 16.28 14.61 8.29
N GLN A 103 15.13 14.96 8.87
CA GLN A 103 13.89 14.17 8.73
C GLN A 103 13.31 14.28 7.31
N PHE A 104 13.44 15.46 6.69
CA PHE A 104 13.11 15.66 5.30
C PHE A 104 14.02 14.82 4.37
N GLU A 105 15.33 14.87 4.57
CA GLU A 105 16.29 14.08 3.78
C GLU A 105 16.07 12.56 3.90
N ARG A 106 15.60 12.05 5.06
CA ARG A 106 15.20 10.64 5.21
C ARG A 106 13.98 10.26 4.37
N THR A 107 13.18 11.24 3.93
CA THR A 107 11.99 11.04 3.10
C THR A 107 12.32 11.00 1.60
N CYS A 108 13.42 11.63 1.19
CA CYS A 108 13.85 11.77 -0.20
C CYS A 108 14.68 10.59 -0.71
#